data_AF-A0A7C6UUQ0-F1
#
_entry.id   AF-A0A7C6UUQ0-F1
#
_cell.length_a   1.000
_cell.length_b   1.000
_cell.length_c   1.000
_cell.angle_alpha   90.00
_cell.angle_beta   90.00
_cell.angle_gamma   90.00
#
_symmetry.space_group_name_H-M   'P 1'
#
loop_
_entity.id
_entity.type
_entity.pdbx_description
1 polymer ?
#
loop_
_entity_poly.entity_id
_entity_poly.type
_entity_poly.pdbx_seq_one_letter_code
_entity_poly.pdbx_strand_id
1 'polypeptide(L)'
;MLHDLGMRISFITLIINIVLSGYKLLTGITGNSAAMVADGVHSLSDVFTTVIVIVSLKIAQKPADKEHPYGHGRAESIAAKILGLALMIVSVSVAKTGIHSLTKGSVAPSLNALIAAVVSIVIKEAMYQITVYAGRKQQSQALIADAWHHRSDAFSSIGTMIG
;
A
#
# COMPACT_ATOMS: atom_id res chain seq x y z
N MET A 1 -17.53 -13.85 -13.29
CA MET A 1 -17.14 -14.35 -11.95
C MET A 1 -15.69 -14.03 -11.59
N LEU A 2 -14.72 -14.10 -12.52
CA LEU A 2 -13.30 -13.74 -12.25
C LEU A 2 -13.07 -12.23 -12.08
N HIS A 3 -13.79 -11.36 -12.81
CA HIS A 3 -13.62 -9.90 -12.73
C HIS A 3 -14.00 -9.30 -11.37
N ASP A 4 -14.92 -9.95 -10.67
CA ASP A 4 -15.41 -9.51 -9.37
C ASP A 4 -14.36 -9.76 -8.28
N LEU A 5 -13.45 -10.72 -8.49
CA LEU A 5 -12.43 -11.08 -7.50
C LEU A 5 -11.45 -9.92 -7.25
N GLY A 6 -10.99 -9.25 -8.30
CA GLY A 6 -10.04 -8.14 -8.20
C GLY A 6 -10.66 -6.96 -7.47
N MET A 7 -11.85 -6.55 -7.90
CA MET A 7 -12.63 -5.49 -7.25
C MET A 7 -12.94 -5.81 -5.79
N ARG A 8 -13.40 -7.02 -5.47
CA ARG A 8 -13.68 -7.44 -4.09
C ARG A 8 -12.43 -7.40 -3.23
N ILE A 9 -11.31 -7.91 -3.72
CA ILE A 9 -10.05 -7.92 -2.96
C ILE A 9 -9.54 -6.49 -2.75
N SER A 10 -9.56 -5.63 -3.78
CA SER A 10 -9.21 -4.22 -3.61
C SER A 10 -10.13 -3.49 -2.63
N PHE A 11 -11.42 -3.83 -2.58
CA PHE A 11 -12.33 -3.27 -1.56
C PHE A 11 -11.99 -3.77 -0.15
N ILE A 12 -11.62 -5.05 0.00
CA ILE A 12 -11.17 -5.60 1.28
C ILE A 12 -9.89 -4.91 1.73
N THR A 13 -8.88 -4.79 0.86
CA THR A 13 -7.62 -4.10 1.20
C THR A 13 -7.83 -2.62 1.49
N LEU A 14 -8.77 -1.96 0.80
CA LEU A 14 -9.16 -0.58 1.10
C LEU A 14 -9.69 -0.44 2.53
N ILE A 15 -10.62 -1.30 2.94
CA ILE A 15 -11.18 -1.29 4.30
C ILE A 15 -10.08 -1.54 5.33
N ILE A 16 -9.21 -2.53 5.07
CA ILE A 16 -8.07 -2.83 5.95
C ILE A 16 -7.15 -1.62 6.09
N ASN A 17 -6.78 -0.94 5.00
CA ASN A 17 -5.93 0.25 5.04
C ASN A 17 -6.59 1.41 5.80
N ILE A 18 -7.90 1.64 5.62
CA ILE A 18 -8.64 2.67 6.36
C ILE A 18 -8.62 2.38 7.86
N VAL A 19 -8.92 1.13 8.25
CA VAL A 19 -8.92 0.71 9.66
C VAL A 19 -7.52 0.82 10.27
N LEU A 20 -6.50 0.32 9.56
CA LEU A 20 -5.11 0.36 10.01
C LEU A 20 -4.61 1.81 10.18
N SER A 21 -4.92 2.67 9.22
CA SER A 21 -4.57 4.08 9.28
C SER A 21 -5.28 4.80 10.44
N GLY A 22 -6.59 4.58 10.60
CA GLY A 22 -7.35 5.14 11.71
C GLY A 22 -6.79 4.70 13.07
N TYR A 23 -6.46 3.41 13.22
CA TYR A 23 -5.82 2.87 14.42
C TYR A 23 -4.47 3.53 14.72
N LYS A 24 -3.59 3.66 13.72
CA LYS A 24 -2.27 4.32 13.88
C LYS A 24 -2.39 5.80 14.23
N LEU A 25 -3.31 6.52 13.59
CA LEU A 25 -3.55 7.95 13.90
C LEU A 25 -4.09 8.14 15.32
N LEU A 26 -5.08 7.34 15.73
CA LEU A 26 -5.64 7.41 17.08
C LEU A 26 -4.60 7.09 18.15
N THR A 27 -3.84 6.02 17.98
CA THR A 27 -2.76 5.63 18.91
C THR A 27 -1.61 6.62 18.90
N GLY A 28 -1.29 7.23 17.76
CA GLY A 28 -0.28 8.28 17.64
C GLY A 28 -0.66 9.58 18.34
N ILE A 29 -1.91 10.03 18.20
CA ILE A 29 -2.41 11.24 18.85
C ILE A 29 -2.53 11.03 20.37
N THR A 30 -3.21 9.95 20.79
CA THR A 30 -3.38 9.66 22.23
C THR A 30 -2.07 9.32 22.93
N GLY A 31 -1.13 8.70 22.21
CA GLY A 31 0.21 8.40 22.69
C GLY A 31 1.24 9.52 22.50
N ASN A 32 0.85 10.70 22.02
CA ASN A 32 1.74 11.83 21.72
C ASN A 32 2.99 11.45 20.88
N SER A 33 2.83 10.53 19.93
CA SER A 33 3.92 10.02 19.10
C SER A 33 3.84 10.56 17.68
N ALA A 34 4.66 11.55 17.38
CA ALA A 34 4.78 12.12 16.02
C ALA A 34 5.18 11.05 14.98
N ALA A 35 6.00 10.07 15.38
CA ALA A 35 6.40 8.96 14.52
C ALA A 35 5.21 8.05 14.16
N MET A 36 4.35 7.73 15.13
CA MET A 36 3.16 6.91 14.87
C MET A 36 2.11 7.68 14.06
N VAL A 37 1.96 8.98 14.28
CA VAL A 37 1.10 9.84 13.42
C VAL A 37 1.61 9.85 11.98
N ALA A 38 2.92 10.00 11.77
CA ALA A 38 3.53 9.96 10.44
C ALA A 38 3.28 8.61 9.75
N ASP A 39 3.41 7.49 10.45
CA ASP A 39 3.10 6.15 9.93
C ASP A 39 1.59 5.96 9.65
N GLY A 40 0.72 6.59 10.46
CA GLY A 40 -0.72 6.66 10.19
C GLY A 40 -1.06 7.43 8.91
N VAL A 41 -0.37 8.55 8.66
CA VAL A 41 -0.49 9.32 7.40
C VAL A 41 0.07 8.55 6.21
N HIS A 42 1.18 7.82 6.37
CA HIS A 42 1.68 6.90 5.33
C HIS A 42 0.61 5.86 4.97
N SER A 43 -0.02 5.27 6.00
CA SER A 43 -1.10 4.31 5.80
C SER A 43 -2.35 4.92 5.14
N LEU A 44 -2.58 6.24 5.22
CA LEU A 44 -3.59 6.94 4.41
C LEU A 44 -3.18 7.02 2.93
N SER A 45 -1.89 7.17 2.63
CA SER A 45 -1.41 7.13 1.25
C SER A 45 -1.74 5.78 0.60
N ASP A 46 -1.69 4.69 1.36
CA ASP A 46 -2.07 3.37 0.88
C ASP A 46 -3.56 3.25 0.56
N VAL A 47 -4.42 3.95 1.30
CA VAL A 47 -5.85 4.08 0.94
C VAL A 47 -5.97 4.73 -0.43
N PHE A 48 -5.21 5.80 -0.68
CA PHE A 48 -5.23 6.51 -1.96
C PHE A 48 -4.73 5.65 -3.12
N THR A 49 -3.64 4.90 -2.95
CA THR A 49 -3.13 4.00 -3.99
C THR A 49 -4.11 2.86 -4.28
N THR A 50 -4.76 2.28 -3.25
CA THR A 50 -5.82 1.28 -3.46
C THR A 50 -7.04 1.87 -4.18
N VAL A 51 -7.41 3.12 -3.92
CA VAL A 51 -8.49 3.80 -4.68
C VAL A 51 -8.11 3.94 -6.15
N ILE A 52 -6.87 4.31 -6.47
CA ILE A 52 -6.38 4.36 -7.86
C ILE A 52 -6.54 2.99 -8.53
N VAL A 53 -6.19 1.91 -7.84
CA VAL A 53 -6.35 0.55 -8.36
C VAL A 53 -7.82 0.24 -8.65
N ILE A 54 -8.73 0.49 -7.70
CA ILE A 54 -10.18 0.28 -7.89
C ILE A 54 -10.71 1.06 -9.10
N VAL A 55 -10.36 2.35 -9.21
CA VAL A 55 -10.77 3.20 -10.33
C VAL A 55 -10.20 2.67 -11.64
N SER A 56 -8.94 2.25 -11.65
CA SER A 56 -8.29 1.71 -12.85
C SER A 56 -8.94 0.42 -13.34
N LEU A 57 -9.29 -0.50 -12.42
CA LEU A 57 -10.02 -1.73 -12.73
C LEU A 57 -11.39 -1.40 -13.31
N LYS A 58 -12.11 -0.45 -12.70
CA LYS A 58 -13.44 -0.01 -13.18
C LYS A 58 -13.38 0.62 -14.57
N ILE A 59 -12.35 1.41 -14.86
CA ILE A 59 -12.16 2.03 -16.19
C ILE A 59 -11.76 0.95 -17.20
N ALA A 60 -10.80 0.09 -16.87
CA ALA A 60 -10.31 -0.96 -17.76
C ALA A 60 -11.41 -1.94 -18.21
N GLN A 61 -12.44 -2.12 -17.39
CA GLN A 61 -13.61 -2.95 -17.69
C GLN A 61 -14.63 -2.30 -18.62
N LYS A 62 -14.50 -1.02 -18.97
CA LYS A 62 -15.42 -0.37 -19.91
C LYS A 62 -15.22 -0.94 -21.33
N PRO A 63 -16.31 -1.24 -22.06
CA PRO A 63 -16.23 -1.67 -23.45
C PRO A 63 -15.65 -0.56 -24.34
N ALA A 64 -15.19 -0.93 -25.54
CA ALA A 64 -14.71 0.03 -26.52
C ALA A 64 -15.78 1.06 -26.88
N ASP A 65 -15.37 2.31 -27.04
CA ASP A 65 -16.21 3.43 -27.44
C ASP A 65 -15.57 4.21 -28.60
N LYS A 66 -16.24 5.28 -29.06
CA LYS A 66 -15.76 6.07 -30.20
C LYS A 66 -14.45 6.80 -29.91
N GLU A 67 -14.18 7.17 -28.66
CA GLU A 67 -12.94 7.84 -28.25
C GLU A 67 -11.82 6.82 -28.01
N HIS A 68 -12.16 5.58 -27.67
CA HIS A 68 -11.25 4.47 -27.40
C HIS A 68 -11.64 3.21 -28.19
N PRO A 69 -11.34 3.16 -29.51
CA PRO A 69 -11.71 2.04 -30.38
C PRO A 69 -11.08 0.70 -29.98
N TYR A 70 -9.94 0.76 -29.27
CA TYR A 70 -9.21 -0.41 -28.76
C TYR A 70 -9.61 -0.80 -27.33
N GLY A 71 -10.62 -0.14 -26.74
CA GLY A 71 -11.06 -0.36 -25.36
C GLY A 71 -10.21 0.36 -24.31
N HIS A 72 -10.64 0.22 -23.05
CA HIS A 72 -10.08 0.95 -21.90
C HIS A 72 -9.01 0.18 -21.11
N GLY A 73 -8.64 -1.03 -21.53
CA GLY A 73 -7.72 -1.91 -20.78
C GLY A 73 -6.37 -1.30 -20.41
N ARG A 74 -5.91 -0.27 -21.16
CA ARG A 74 -4.67 0.47 -20.84
C ARG A 74 -4.72 1.23 -19.52
N ALA A 75 -5.90 1.47 -18.95
CA ALA A 75 -6.06 2.13 -17.66
C ALA A 75 -5.31 1.38 -16.53
N GLU A 76 -5.29 0.05 -16.55
CA GLU A 76 -4.51 -0.73 -15.58
C GLU A 76 -3.00 -0.51 -15.72
N SER A 77 -2.48 -0.48 -16.95
CA SER A 77 -1.06 -0.23 -17.17
C SER A 77 -0.66 1.19 -16.75
N ILE A 78 -1.56 2.17 -16.89
CA ILE A 78 -1.32 3.53 -16.38
C ILE A 78 -1.27 3.52 -14.85
N ALA A 79 -2.22 2.86 -14.19
CA ALA A 79 -2.21 2.73 -12.73
C ALA A 79 -0.97 2.00 -12.23
N ALA A 80 -0.58 0.88 -12.85
CA ALA A 80 0.64 0.15 -12.50
C ALA A 80 1.90 1.02 -12.59
N LYS A 81 2.00 1.90 -13.59
CA LYS A 81 3.10 2.87 -13.71
C LYS A 81 3.08 3.91 -12.60
N ILE A 82 1.90 4.44 -12.27
CA ILE A 82 1.73 5.40 -11.17
C ILE A 82 2.16 4.76 -9.83
N LEU A 83 1.69 3.54 -9.55
CA LEU A 83 2.09 2.80 -8.35
C LEU A 83 3.60 2.50 -8.33
N GLY A 84 4.17 2.11 -9.47
CA GLY A 84 5.62 1.90 -9.60
C GLY A 84 6.43 3.16 -9.30
N LEU A 85 5.97 4.33 -9.76
CA LEU A 85 6.61 5.61 -9.45
C LEU A 85 6.45 5.97 -7.96
N ALA A 86 5.27 5.77 -7.38
CA ALA A 86 5.02 5.98 -5.96
C ALA A 86 5.95 5.10 -5.10
N LEU A 87 6.11 3.83 -5.46
CA LEU A 87 7.05 2.90 -4.83
C LEU A 87 8.50 3.39 -4.88
N MET A 88 8.96 3.92 -6.02
CA MET A 88 10.30 4.52 -6.11
C MET A 88 10.46 5.70 -5.15
N ILE A 89 9.46 6.58 -5.06
CA ILE A 89 9.48 7.74 -4.16
C ILE A 89 9.54 7.28 -2.70
N VAL A 90 8.70 6.33 -2.30
CA VAL A 90 8.69 5.76 -0.94
C VAL A 90 10.04 5.13 -0.63
N SER A 91 10.59 4.33 -1.54
CA SER A 91 11.88 3.66 -1.36
C SER A 91 13.03 4.64 -1.11
N VAL A 92 13.08 5.75 -1.88
CA VAL A 92 14.08 6.80 -1.68
C VAL A 92 13.88 7.53 -0.35
N SER A 93 12.65 7.81 0.04
CA SER A 93 12.34 8.44 1.33
C SER A 93 12.78 7.57 2.50
N VAL A 94 12.47 6.27 2.46
CA VAL A 94 12.89 5.30 3.49
C VAL A 94 14.42 5.22 3.57
N ALA A 95 15.09 5.12 2.42
CA ALA A 95 16.55 5.07 2.37
C ALA A 95 17.21 6.32 3.00
N LYS A 96 16.69 7.52 2.71
CA LYS A 96 17.16 8.77 3.31
C LYS A 96 16.96 8.79 4.83
N THR A 97 15.79 8.35 5.30
CA THR A 97 15.50 8.27 6.73
C THR A 97 16.44 7.29 7.43
N GLY A 98 16.69 6.12 6.83
CA GLY A 98 17.65 5.14 7.37
C GLY A 98 19.07 5.71 7.51
N ILE A 99 19.59 6.39 6.48
CA ILE A 99 20.91 7.04 6.53
C ILE A 99 20.95 8.13 7.63
N HIS A 100 19.87 8.90 7.78
CA HIS A 100 19.79 9.92 8.82
C HIS A 100 19.80 9.31 10.23
N SER A 101 19.09 8.20 10.44
CA SER A 101 19.06 7.48 11.71
C SER A 101 20.44 6.95 12.12
N LEU A 102 21.23 6.44 11.17
CA LEU A 102 22.59 5.95 11.43
C LEU A 102 23.56 7.05 11.89
N THR A 103 23.36 8.30 11.44
CA THR A 103 24.29 9.41 11.71
C THR A 103 23.98 10.18 12.99
N LYS A 104 22.72 10.25 13.41
CA LYS A 104 22.31 10.98 14.64
C LYS A 104 22.09 10.10 15.86
N GLY A 105 22.13 8.78 15.70
CA GLY A 105 21.68 7.84 16.73
C GLY A 105 20.15 7.77 16.77
N SER A 106 19.62 6.56 16.75
CA SER A 106 18.18 6.29 16.80
C SER A 106 17.73 6.07 18.25
N VAL A 107 16.61 6.68 18.63
CA VAL A 107 15.91 6.33 19.88
C VAL A 107 15.24 4.99 19.66
N ALA A 108 15.49 4.03 20.57
CA ALA A 108 14.87 2.71 20.48
C ALA A 108 13.33 2.83 20.40
N PRO A 109 12.66 2.11 19.47
CA PRO A 109 11.21 2.14 19.37
C PRO A 109 10.58 1.74 20.71
N SER A 110 9.53 2.44 21.12
CA SER A 110 8.75 2.03 22.30
C SER A 110 8.12 0.65 22.06
N LEU A 111 7.88 -0.11 23.13
CA LEU A 111 7.26 -1.44 23.03
C LEU A 111 5.94 -1.41 22.25
N ASN A 112 5.15 -0.35 22.43
CA ASN A 112 3.89 -0.12 21.70
C ASN A 112 4.11 0.09 20.20
N ALA A 113 5.16 0.81 19.81
CA ALA A 113 5.51 0.99 18.40
C ALA A 113 5.99 -0.33 17.77
N LEU A 114 6.72 -1.14 18.53
CA LEU A 114 7.19 -2.46 18.10
C LEU A 114 6.03 -3.43 17.86
N ILE A 115 5.07 -3.49 18.79
CA ILE A 115 3.84 -4.29 18.64
C ILE A 115 3.03 -3.80 17.41
N ALA A 116 2.84 -2.49 17.27
CA ALA A 116 2.12 -1.93 16.13
C ALA A 116 2.81 -2.24 14.80
N ALA A 117 4.15 -2.19 14.75
CA ALA A 117 4.94 -2.54 13.58
C ALA A 117 4.76 -4.02 13.21
N VAL A 118 4.86 -4.95 14.18
CA VAL A 118 4.64 -6.39 13.95
C VAL A 118 3.23 -6.65 13.42
N VAL A 119 2.21 -6.05 14.03
CA VAL A 119 0.82 -6.17 13.55
C VAL A 119 0.68 -5.64 12.13
N SER A 120 1.27 -4.47 11.84
CA SER A 120 1.27 -3.89 10.49
C SER A 120 1.95 -4.80 9.46
N ILE A 121 3.10 -5.41 9.80
CA ILE A 121 3.83 -6.34 8.92
C ILE A 121 2.97 -7.56 8.58
N VAL A 122 2.34 -8.18 9.58
CA VAL A 122 1.48 -9.35 9.37
C VAL A 122 0.29 -9.02 8.49
N ILE A 123 -0.37 -7.88 8.74
CA ILE A 123 -1.51 -7.43 7.93
C ILE A 123 -1.06 -7.17 6.49
N LYS A 124 0.04 -6.44 6.28
CA LYS A 124 0.56 -6.10 4.94
C LYS A 124 1.00 -7.32 4.15
N GLU A 125 1.63 -8.30 4.79
CA GLU A 125 1.97 -9.57 4.14
C GLU A 125 0.71 -10.37 3.77
N ALA A 126 -0.30 -10.41 4.65
CA ALA A 126 -1.58 -11.04 4.32
C ALA A 126 -2.26 -10.37 3.12
N MET A 127 -2.24 -9.03 3.07
CA MET A 127 -2.74 -8.25 1.92
C MET A 127 -1.95 -8.56 0.64
N TYR A 128 -0.63 -8.69 0.71
CA TYR A 128 0.18 -9.10 -0.44
C TYR A 128 -0.29 -10.45 -1.00
N GLN A 129 -0.44 -11.46 -0.15
CA GLN A 129 -0.78 -12.82 -0.58
C GLN A 129 -2.16 -12.87 -1.26
N ILE A 130 -3.18 -12.18 -0.71
CA ILE A 130 -4.51 -12.17 -1.31
C ILE A 130 -4.52 -11.35 -2.63
N THR A 131 -3.85 -10.21 -2.68
CA THR A 131 -3.85 -9.33 -3.85
C THR A 131 -3.01 -9.90 -4.99
N VAL A 132 -1.85 -10.50 -4.71
CA VAL A 132 -1.01 -11.12 -5.76
C VAL A 132 -1.70 -12.33 -6.38
N TYR A 133 -2.43 -13.12 -5.57
CA TYR A 133 -3.25 -14.22 -6.06
C TYR A 133 -4.32 -13.71 -7.02
N ALA A 134 -5.05 -12.67 -6.63
CA ALA A 134 -6.08 -12.05 -7.46
C ALA A 134 -5.52 -11.49 -8.77
N GLY A 135 -4.40 -10.78 -8.68
CA GLY A 135 -3.73 -10.14 -9.81
C GLY A 135 -3.22 -11.16 -10.83
N ARG A 136 -2.58 -12.25 -10.38
CA ARG A 136 -2.15 -13.33 -11.27
C ARG A 136 -3.32 -14.05 -11.93
N LYS A 137 -4.40 -14.32 -11.17
CA LYS A 137 -5.59 -15.02 -11.67
C LYS A 137 -6.34 -14.21 -12.74
N GLN A 138 -6.30 -12.88 -12.66
CA GLN A 138 -6.96 -11.98 -13.61
C GLN A 138 -5.99 -11.35 -14.63
N GLN A 139 -4.70 -11.70 -14.57
CA GLN A 139 -3.65 -11.08 -15.41
C GLN A 139 -3.62 -9.54 -15.29
N SER A 140 -3.97 -9.01 -14.10
CA SER A 140 -4.07 -7.58 -13.86
C SER A 140 -2.74 -7.00 -13.37
N GLN A 141 -2.19 -6.07 -14.15
CA GLN A 141 -0.94 -5.39 -13.81
C GLN A 141 -1.13 -4.44 -12.62
N ALA A 142 -2.28 -3.77 -12.54
CA ALA A 142 -2.60 -2.85 -11.44
C ALA A 142 -2.66 -3.59 -10.09
N LEU A 143 -3.33 -4.74 -10.03
CA LEU A 143 -3.40 -5.56 -8.81
C LEU A 143 -2.02 -6.13 -8.42
N ILE A 144 -1.22 -6.55 -9.40
CA ILE A 144 0.14 -7.03 -9.11
C ILE A 144 1.01 -5.89 -8.55
N ALA A 145 0.91 -4.69 -9.11
CA ALA A 145 1.62 -3.52 -8.60
C ALA A 145 1.19 -3.16 -7.18
N ASP A 146 -0.12 -3.18 -6.89
CA ASP A 146 -0.68 -2.94 -5.55
C ASP A 146 -0.20 -3.98 -4.52
N ALA A 147 -0.16 -5.25 -4.92
CA ALA A 147 0.38 -6.30 -4.06
C ALA A 147 1.85 -6.01 -3.71
N TRP A 148 2.69 -5.68 -4.70
CA TRP A 148 4.09 -5.34 -4.45
C TRP A 148 4.26 -4.09 -3.58
N HIS A 149 3.33 -3.13 -3.67
CA HIS A 149 3.28 -1.98 -2.77
C HIS A 149 3.10 -2.41 -1.32
N HIS A 150 2.09 -3.26 -1.02
CA HIS A 150 1.91 -3.80 0.34
C HIS A 150 3.13 -4.56 0.86
N ARG A 151 3.79 -5.35 0.00
CA ARG A 151 4.98 -6.10 0.40
C ARG A 151 6.18 -5.19 0.66
N SER A 152 6.33 -4.11 -0.11
CA SER A 152 7.35 -3.09 0.12
C SER A 152 7.17 -2.41 1.48
N ASP A 153 5.93 -2.10 1.86
CA ASP A 153 5.64 -1.55 3.20
C ASP A 153 6.03 -2.52 4.32
N ALA A 154 5.73 -3.82 4.15
CA ALA A 154 6.10 -4.85 5.12
C ALA A 154 7.63 -4.92 5.28
N PHE A 155 8.39 -4.92 4.18
CA PHE A 155 9.85 -4.91 4.23
C PHE A 155 10.42 -3.63 4.83
N SER A 156 9.86 -2.46 4.50
CA SER A 156 10.26 -1.20 5.11
C SER A 156 10.05 -1.24 6.63
N SER A 157 8.91 -1.77 7.08
CA SER A 157 8.58 -1.87 8.50
C SER A 157 9.52 -2.83 9.24
N ILE A 158 9.89 -3.95 8.61
CA ILE A 158 10.91 -4.88 9.14
C ILE A 158 12.26 -4.19 9.27
N GLY A 159 12.68 -3.44 8.24
CA GLY A 159 13.93 -2.68 8.26
C GLY A 159 13.96 -1.69 9.43
N THR A 160 12.92 -0.88 9.58
CA THR A 160 12.80 0.08 10.70
C THR A 160 12.73 -0.59 12.07
N MET A 161 12.20 -1.80 12.17
CA MET A 161 12.13 -2.55 13.44
C MET A 161 13.50 -3.08 13.88
N ILE A 162 14.37 -3.46 12.93
CA ILE A 162 15.69 -4.04 13.22
C ILE A 162 16.74 -2.94 13.48
N GLY A 163 16.65 -1.79 12.80
CA GLY A 163 17.57 -0.67 13.01
C GLY A 163 17.60 0.32 11.85
#